data_AF-V4LTW7-F1
#
_entry.id   AF-V4LTW7-F1
#
_cell.length_a   1.000
_cell.length_b   1.000
_cell.length_c   1.000
_cell.angle_alpha   90.00
_cell.angle_beta   90.00
_cell.angle_gamma   90.00
#
_symmetry.space_group_name_H-M   'P 1'
#
loop_
_entity.id
_entity.type
_entity.pdbx_description
1 polymer ?
#
loop_
_entity_poly.entity_id
_entity_poly.type
_entity_poly.pdbx_seq_one_letter_code
_entity_poly.pdbx_strand_id
1 'polypeptide(L)'
;MEGAEEIRQCILQKLDLQLNSDLGTFRIADFGCSIGPNTFLAVQTIIDSVKVKQSKDNKEVSLMPLEFQVFFNDQPNNDFNTLFRTQLRSSTHEYFSTGVPGSFYGRVLPRNSIHIGHTSYTIHWLPKVPEQCNNLVEEVTKAYKVQFTEDMKDFLEARAEEIVQGGLMIVLGQCLSDDVPMSETWQGIVVDIVTLRS
;
A
#
# COMPACT_ATOMS: atom_id res chain seq x y z
N MET A 1 -15.17 -6.64 2.98
CA MET A 1 -13.71 -6.66 3.25
C MET A 1 -13.47 -5.76 4.43
N GLU A 2 -12.89 -6.32 5.48
CA GLU A 2 -12.73 -5.73 6.83
C GLU A 2 -11.59 -4.68 6.90
N GLY A 3 -11.51 -3.82 5.88
CA GLY A 3 -10.50 -2.77 5.75
C GLY A 3 -10.85 -1.67 4.74
N ALA A 4 -11.88 -1.89 3.92
CA ALA A 4 -12.27 -0.96 2.86
C ALA A 4 -12.89 0.33 3.39
N GLU A 5 -13.65 0.24 4.49
CA GLU A 5 -14.26 1.42 5.12
C GLU A 5 -13.19 2.28 5.81
N GLU A 6 -12.21 1.64 6.45
CA GLU A 6 -11.07 2.28 7.08
C GLU A 6 -10.21 3.01 6.04
N ILE A 7 -9.91 2.38 4.89
CA ILE A 7 -9.25 3.03 3.75
C ILE A 7 -10.05 4.28 3.32
N ARG A 8 -11.36 4.14 3.14
CA ARG A 8 -12.23 5.21 2.66
C ARG A 8 -12.21 6.40 3.62
N GLN A 9 -12.39 6.15 4.91
CA GLN A 9 -12.36 7.20 5.94
C GLN A 9 -10.98 7.86 6.02
N CYS A 10 -9.90 7.08 5.94
CA CYS A 10 -8.53 7.59 5.90
C CYS A 10 -8.33 8.58 4.76
N ILE A 11 -8.68 8.19 3.52
CA ILE A 11 -8.52 9.05 2.34
C ILE A 11 -9.35 10.33 2.50
N LEU A 12 -10.60 10.22 2.97
CA LEU A 12 -11.47 11.38 3.12
C LEU A 12 -10.96 12.40 4.16
N GLN A 13 -10.27 11.94 5.21
CA GLN A 13 -9.81 12.77 6.31
C GLN A 13 -8.38 13.28 6.14
N LYS A 14 -7.47 12.44 5.62
CA LYS A 14 -6.02 12.70 5.67
C LYS A 14 -5.40 13.07 4.32
N LEU A 15 -6.06 12.79 3.20
CA LEU A 15 -5.51 13.13 1.90
C LEU A 15 -5.57 14.65 1.74
N ASP A 16 -4.39 15.28 1.85
CA ASP A 16 -4.20 16.73 1.75
C ASP A 16 -3.37 17.03 0.51
N LEU A 17 -3.99 16.81 -0.64
CA LEU A 17 -3.47 17.29 -1.90
C LEU A 17 -4.27 18.52 -2.25
N GLN A 18 -3.62 19.70 -2.26
CA GLN A 18 -4.05 20.70 -3.21
C GLN A 18 -3.90 20.03 -4.56
N LEU A 19 -5.00 19.47 -5.08
CA LEU A 19 -5.13 18.94 -6.44
C LEU A 19 -5.02 20.14 -7.40
N ASN A 20 -3.95 20.91 -7.29
CA ASN A 20 -3.56 21.97 -8.19
C ASN A 20 -3.18 21.28 -9.49
N SER A 21 -3.99 21.60 -10.48
CA SER A 21 -4.29 20.85 -11.67
C SER A 21 -3.21 21.01 -12.74
N ASP A 22 -1.96 20.62 -12.44
CA ASP A 22 -0.88 20.72 -13.43
C ASP A 22 -0.62 19.42 -14.19
N LEU A 23 -1.11 18.25 -13.73
CA LEU A 23 -0.78 16.97 -14.40
C LEU A 23 -1.91 15.98 -14.72
N GLY A 24 -3.16 16.19 -14.30
CA GLY A 24 -4.32 15.35 -14.68
C GLY A 24 -4.30 13.87 -14.24
N THR A 25 -3.15 13.31 -13.87
CA THR A 25 -2.97 11.89 -13.52
C THR A 25 -2.70 11.70 -12.02
N PHE A 26 -3.56 10.93 -11.36
CA PHE A 26 -3.40 10.46 -9.99
C PHE A 26 -2.79 9.06 -9.99
N ARG A 27 -1.71 8.88 -9.22
CA ARG A 27 -0.87 7.67 -9.23
C ARG A 27 -0.99 6.90 -7.93
N ILE A 28 -1.34 5.63 -8.04
CA ILE A 28 -1.51 4.69 -6.91
C ILE A 28 -0.49 3.56 -7.09
N ALA A 29 0.13 3.10 -6.01
CA ALA A 29 0.96 1.90 -6.01
C ALA A 29 0.42 0.88 -5.00
N ASP A 30 0.22 -0.37 -5.43
CA ASP A 30 -0.08 -1.50 -4.56
C ASP A 30 1.16 -2.38 -4.41
N PHE A 31 1.75 -2.40 -3.21
CA PHE A 31 2.97 -3.13 -2.88
C PHE A 31 2.62 -4.52 -2.33
N GLY A 32 2.98 -5.56 -3.10
CA GLY A 32 2.59 -6.95 -2.84
C GLY A 32 1.21 -7.29 -3.41
N CYS A 33 0.98 -6.97 -4.68
CA CYS A 33 -0.32 -7.10 -5.35
C CYS A 33 -0.76 -8.55 -5.62
N SER A 34 0.17 -9.51 -5.58
CA SER A 34 -0.03 -10.89 -6.01
C SER A 34 -0.64 -10.96 -7.43
N ILE A 35 -1.66 -11.78 -7.64
CA ILE A 35 -2.27 -12.08 -8.95
C ILE A 35 -3.76 -11.70 -9.05
N GLY A 36 -4.31 -11.01 -8.05
CA GLY A 36 -5.74 -10.68 -7.93
C GLY A 36 -6.63 -11.81 -7.37
N PRO A 37 -7.93 -11.55 -7.13
CA PRO A 37 -8.66 -10.30 -7.43
C PRO A 37 -8.58 -9.23 -6.34
N ASN A 38 -8.03 -9.54 -5.16
CA ASN A 38 -8.05 -8.65 -4.00
C ASN A 38 -7.42 -7.28 -4.27
N THR A 39 -6.29 -7.24 -4.97
CA THR A 39 -5.61 -6.00 -5.38
C THR A 39 -6.54 -5.07 -6.17
N PHE A 40 -7.34 -5.60 -7.10
CA PHE A 40 -8.26 -4.79 -7.90
C PHE A 40 -9.37 -4.17 -7.05
N LEU A 41 -9.89 -4.92 -6.09
CA LEU A 41 -10.91 -4.42 -5.16
C LEU A 41 -10.36 -3.32 -4.23
N ALA A 42 -9.13 -3.50 -3.74
CA ALA A 42 -8.45 -2.49 -2.92
C ALA A 42 -8.19 -1.21 -3.72
N VAL A 43 -7.65 -1.33 -4.93
CA VAL A 43 -7.42 -0.21 -5.86
C VAL A 43 -8.71 0.51 -6.19
N GLN A 44 -9.80 -0.21 -6.52
CA GLN A 44 -11.09 0.41 -6.81
C GLN A 44 -11.62 1.18 -5.60
N THR A 45 -11.49 0.62 -4.40
CA THR A 45 -11.88 1.29 -3.15
C THR A 45 -11.12 2.62 -2.97
N ILE A 46 -9.82 2.65 -3.27
CA ILE A 46 -9.00 3.86 -3.22
C ILE A 46 -9.49 4.88 -4.26
N ILE A 47 -9.68 4.46 -5.51
CA ILE A 47 -10.14 5.31 -6.62
C ILE A 47 -11.49 5.96 -6.29
N ASP A 48 -12.46 5.17 -5.84
CA ASP A 48 -13.79 5.65 -5.47
C ASP A 48 -13.71 6.68 -4.32
N SER A 49 -12.85 6.41 -3.33
CA SER A 49 -12.63 7.32 -2.20
C SER A 49 -12.02 8.65 -2.63
N VAL A 50 -11.05 8.63 -3.55
CA VAL A 50 -10.43 9.83 -4.11
C VAL A 50 -11.44 10.65 -4.91
N LYS A 51 -12.27 10.01 -5.75
CA LYS A 51 -13.35 10.69 -6.50
C LYS A 51 -14.35 11.38 -5.57
N VAL A 52 -14.74 10.71 -4.48
CA VAL A 52 -15.63 11.30 -3.46
C VAL A 52 -14.96 12.48 -2.75
N LYS A 53 -13.67 12.36 -2.39
CA LYS A 53 -12.89 13.44 -1.77
C LYS A 53 -12.83 14.67 -2.68
N GLN A 54 -12.47 14.47 -3.95
CA GLN A 54 -12.41 15.52 -4.97
C GLN A 54 -13.75 16.25 -5.13
N SER A 55 -14.87 15.50 -5.17
CA SER A 55 -16.22 16.07 -5.28
C SER A 55 -16.64 16.89 -4.06
N LYS A 56 -16.10 16.59 -2.87
CA LYS A 56 -16.38 17.34 -1.63
C LYS A 56 -15.57 18.61 -1.51
N ASP A 57 -14.29 18.55 -1.90
CA ASP A 57 -13.35 19.66 -1.73
C ASP A 57 -13.48 20.70 -2.86
N ASN A 58 -13.80 20.29 -4.09
CA ASN A 58 -13.97 21.19 -5.25
C ASN A 58 -15.45 21.53 -5.51
N LYS A 59 -15.96 22.58 -4.87
CA LYS A 59 -17.32 23.12 -5.12
C LYS A 59 -17.47 23.82 -6.48
N GLU A 60 -16.36 24.24 -7.09
CA GLU A 60 -16.32 24.82 -8.44
C GLU A 60 -15.49 23.91 -9.35
N VAL A 61 -16.22 23.32 -10.29
CA VAL A 61 -15.82 22.41 -11.38
C VAL A 61 -14.37 22.59 -11.86
N SER A 62 -13.46 21.70 -11.41
CA SER A 62 -12.28 21.36 -12.21
C SER A 62 -12.78 20.64 -13.46
N LEU A 63 -12.64 21.29 -14.63
CA LEU A 63 -13.22 20.87 -15.91
C LEU A 63 -12.60 19.58 -16.51
N MET A 64 -11.57 19.00 -15.90
CA MET A 64 -10.90 17.80 -16.41
C MET A 64 -11.05 16.62 -15.44
N PRO A 65 -11.51 15.45 -15.92
CA PRO A 65 -11.58 14.23 -15.11
C PRO A 65 -10.17 13.77 -14.76
N LEU A 66 -10.01 13.27 -13.53
CA LEU A 66 -8.75 12.72 -13.04
C LEU A 66 -8.50 11.37 -13.73
N GLU A 67 -7.37 11.24 -14.40
CA GLU A 67 -6.89 9.95 -14.90
C GLU A 67 -6.19 9.20 -13.78
N PHE A 68 -6.45 7.90 -13.64
CA PHE A 68 -5.76 7.09 -12.64
C PHE A 68 -4.70 6.23 -13.31
N GLN A 69 -3.52 6.16 -12.71
CA GLN A 69 -2.46 5.21 -13.07
C GLN A 69 -2.11 4.37 -11.84
N VAL A 70 -2.12 3.06 -12.00
CA VAL A 70 -1.91 2.09 -10.92
C VAL A 70 -0.67 1.26 -11.22
N PHE A 71 0.25 1.25 -10.26
CA PHE A 71 1.43 0.42 -10.26
C PHE A 71 1.18 -0.79 -9.37
N PHE A 72 1.18 -1.97 -9.97
CA PHE A 72 1.10 -3.25 -9.28
C PHE A 72 2.51 -3.76 -9.05
N ASN A 73 3.00 -3.64 -7.82
CA ASN A 73 4.31 -4.11 -7.43
C ASN A 73 4.22 -5.49 -6.75
N ASP A 74 5.10 -6.39 -7.13
CA ASP A 74 5.34 -7.64 -6.43
C ASP A 74 6.76 -8.16 -6.76
N GLN A 75 7.15 -9.27 -6.16
CA GLN A 75 8.42 -9.94 -6.41
C GLN A 75 8.58 -10.27 -7.91
N PRO A 76 9.81 -10.29 -8.45
CA PRO A 76 10.05 -10.61 -9.86
C PRO A 76 9.53 -11.98 -10.31
N ASN A 77 9.33 -12.91 -9.37
CA ASN A 77 8.78 -14.25 -9.63
C ASN A 77 7.24 -14.31 -9.55
N ASN A 78 6.55 -13.20 -9.27
CA ASN A 78 5.10 -13.13 -9.29
C ASN A 78 4.56 -13.37 -10.71
N ASP A 79 3.37 -13.97 -10.81
CA ASP A 79 2.72 -14.23 -12.10
C ASP A 79 1.92 -13.00 -12.59
N PHE A 80 2.65 -11.99 -13.06
CA PHE A 80 2.06 -10.79 -13.67
C PHE A 80 1.20 -11.10 -14.91
N ASN A 81 1.44 -12.22 -15.61
CA ASN A 81 0.59 -12.61 -16.74
C ASN A 81 -0.82 -12.95 -16.26
N THR A 82 -0.93 -13.69 -15.16
CA THR A 82 -2.22 -13.99 -14.54
C THR A 82 -2.87 -12.73 -13.98
N LEU A 83 -2.11 -11.84 -13.33
CA LEU A 83 -2.60 -10.54 -12.89
C LEU A 83 -3.28 -9.76 -14.04
N PHE A 84 -2.59 -9.53 -15.16
CA PHE A 84 -3.15 -8.74 -16.25
C PHE A 84 -4.32 -9.43 -16.97
N ARG A 85 -4.32 -10.77 -17.06
CA ARG A 85 -5.44 -11.54 -17.63
C ARG A 85 -6.69 -11.51 -16.76
N THR A 86 -6.54 -11.49 -15.45
CA THR A 86 -7.67 -11.45 -14.50
C THR A 86 -8.23 -10.03 -14.38
N GLN A 87 -7.37 -9.01 -14.45
CA GLN A 87 -7.78 -7.62 -14.43
C GLN A 87 -8.75 -7.27 -15.56
N LEU A 88 -8.44 -7.69 -16.80
CA LEU A 88 -9.29 -7.44 -17.99
C LEU A 88 -10.73 -7.98 -17.83
N ARG A 89 -10.93 -8.95 -16.94
CA ARG A 89 -12.25 -9.55 -16.66
C ARG A 89 -13.04 -8.77 -15.61
N SER A 90 -12.39 -7.89 -14.86
CA SER A 90 -13.01 -6.97 -13.91
C SER A 90 -13.40 -5.69 -14.66
N SER A 91 -14.57 -5.69 -15.29
CA SER A 91 -14.99 -4.65 -16.22
C SER A 91 -15.28 -3.32 -15.51
N THR A 92 -14.28 -2.45 -15.43
CA THR A 92 -14.36 -0.98 -15.29
C THR A 92 -12.94 -0.43 -15.47
N HIS A 93 -12.52 -0.18 -16.71
CA HIS A 93 -11.19 0.38 -17.00
C HIS A 93 -11.17 1.87 -16.67
N GLU A 94 -11.18 2.19 -15.37
CA GLU A 94 -11.10 3.57 -14.86
C GLU A 94 -9.65 4.00 -14.57
N TYR A 95 -8.67 3.13 -14.85
CA TYR A 95 -7.25 3.39 -14.62
C TYR A 95 -6.32 2.66 -15.59
N PHE A 96 -5.14 3.24 -15.83
CA PHE A 96 -4.02 2.64 -16.56
C PHE A 96 -3.18 1.79 -15.62
N SER A 97 -2.70 0.64 -16.10
CA SER A 97 -2.00 -0.33 -15.25
C SER A 97 -0.56 -0.54 -15.65
N THR A 98 0.32 -0.72 -14.68
CA THR A 98 1.75 -1.00 -14.88
C THR A 98 2.20 -2.03 -13.86
N GLY A 99 2.87 -3.09 -14.31
CA GLY A 99 3.50 -4.06 -13.43
C GLY A 99 4.91 -3.62 -13.08
N VAL A 100 5.28 -3.75 -11.80
CA VAL A 100 6.57 -3.31 -11.28
C VAL A 100 7.24 -4.46 -10.53
N PRO A 101 8.07 -5.28 -11.20
CA PRO A 101 8.77 -6.38 -10.55
C PRO A 101 9.89 -5.86 -9.65
N GLY A 102 9.88 -6.26 -8.38
CA GLY A 102 10.92 -5.90 -7.41
C GLY A 102 10.45 -6.01 -5.96
N SER A 103 11.39 -6.23 -5.05
CA SER A 103 11.09 -6.22 -3.61
C SER A 103 10.70 -4.82 -3.16
N PHE A 104 9.54 -4.67 -2.52
CA PHE A 104 9.11 -3.40 -1.93
C PHE A 104 9.97 -2.96 -0.74
N TYR A 105 10.82 -3.81 -0.16
CA TYR A 105 11.76 -3.35 0.87
C TYR A 105 12.83 -2.40 0.29
N GLY A 106 12.99 -2.36 -1.03
CA GLY A 106 13.80 -1.36 -1.73
C GLY A 106 12.94 -0.34 -2.49
N ARG A 107 13.63 0.62 -3.11
CA ARG A 107 13.03 1.59 -4.04
C ARG A 107 12.71 0.89 -5.37
N VAL A 108 11.48 0.99 -5.82
CA VAL A 108 10.95 0.39 -7.06
C VAL A 108 10.32 1.43 -7.99
N LEU A 109 10.07 2.65 -7.51
CA LEU A 109 9.44 3.73 -8.27
C LEU A 109 10.31 5.01 -8.25
N PRO A 110 10.12 5.93 -9.21
CA PRO A 110 10.82 7.22 -9.19
C PRO A 110 10.45 8.09 -7.99
N ARG A 111 11.34 9.01 -7.61
CA ARG A 111 11.09 9.95 -6.52
C ARG A 111 9.87 10.83 -6.79
N ASN A 112 9.09 11.13 -5.75
CA ASN A 112 7.93 12.02 -5.81
C ASN A 112 6.99 11.69 -6.98
N SER A 113 6.67 10.41 -7.18
CA SER A 113 5.85 9.95 -8.31
C SER A 113 4.52 9.34 -7.89
N ILE A 114 4.35 8.95 -6.62
CA ILE A 114 3.15 8.25 -6.14
C ILE A 114 2.35 9.12 -5.18
N HIS A 115 1.03 9.18 -5.38
CA HIS A 115 0.12 9.93 -4.52
C HIS A 115 -0.38 9.09 -3.35
N ILE A 116 -0.72 7.82 -3.62
CA ILE A 116 -1.13 6.85 -2.60
C ILE A 116 -0.34 5.55 -2.79
N GLY A 117 0.42 5.17 -1.77
CA GLY A 117 0.92 3.82 -1.61
C GLY A 117 -0.05 2.99 -0.77
N HIS A 118 -0.26 1.73 -1.15
CA HIS A 118 -1.07 0.77 -0.42
C HIS A 118 -0.31 -0.54 -0.29
N THR A 119 -0.46 -1.20 0.85
CA THR A 119 0.04 -2.56 1.04
C THR A 119 -0.88 -3.31 1.99
N SER A 120 -1.14 -4.60 1.72
CA SER A 120 -2.13 -5.38 2.47
C SER A 120 -1.65 -6.81 2.68
N TYR A 121 -1.45 -7.20 3.94
CA TYR A 121 -1.03 -8.54 4.35
C TYR A 121 0.27 -9.03 3.68
N THR A 122 1.25 -8.14 3.55
CA THR A 122 2.51 -8.42 2.84
C THR A 122 3.75 -8.11 3.69
N ILE A 123 3.69 -7.09 4.55
CA ILE A 123 4.82 -6.64 5.37
C ILE A 123 5.30 -7.67 6.41
N HIS A 124 4.53 -8.72 6.68
CA HIS A 124 4.95 -9.82 7.55
C HIS A 124 5.90 -10.81 6.85
N TRP A 125 6.02 -10.75 5.53
CA TRP A 125 6.98 -11.55 4.77
C TRP A 125 8.34 -10.88 4.78
N LEU A 126 9.24 -11.36 5.63
CA LEU A 126 10.62 -10.87 5.69
C LEU A 126 11.39 -11.26 4.40
N PRO A 127 12.29 -10.39 3.90
CA PRO A 127 13.07 -10.66 2.70
C PRO A 127 14.11 -11.76 2.89
N LYS A 128 14.50 -12.04 4.15
CA LYS A 128 15.46 -13.08 4.52
C LYS A 128 15.13 -13.68 5.89
N VAL A 129 15.62 -14.90 6.11
CA VAL A 129 15.57 -15.55 7.42
C VAL A 129 16.67 -14.93 8.31
N PRO A 130 16.39 -14.57 9.58
CA PRO A 130 17.42 -14.07 10.49
C PRO A 130 18.55 -15.09 10.70
N GLU A 131 19.81 -14.64 10.67
CA GLU A 131 21.00 -15.51 10.70
C GLU A 131 21.29 -16.15 12.07
N GLN A 132 20.68 -15.66 13.16
CA GLN A 132 21.04 -15.99 14.55
C GLN A 132 19.88 -16.64 15.30
N CYS A 133 19.52 -17.86 14.91
CA CYS A 133 18.51 -18.65 15.61
C CYS A 133 19.19 -19.83 16.33
N ASN A 134 19.49 -19.68 17.61
CA ASN A 134 19.57 -20.87 18.47
C ASN A 134 18.14 -21.37 18.69
N ASN A 135 17.93 -22.67 18.97
CA ASN A 135 16.59 -23.27 19.10
C ASN A 135 15.77 -22.79 20.34
N LEU A 136 16.11 -21.65 20.92
CA LEU A 136 15.40 -21.02 22.04
C LEU A 136 14.39 -20.02 21.50
N VAL A 137 13.12 -20.19 21.87
CA VAL A 137 11.98 -19.38 21.37
C VAL A 137 12.22 -17.88 21.56
N GLU A 138 12.74 -17.45 22.71
CA GLU A 138 13.00 -16.04 23.00
C GLU A 138 14.07 -15.42 22.09
N GLU A 139 15.16 -16.14 21.82
CA GLU A 139 16.23 -15.69 20.93
C GLU A 139 15.74 -15.60 19.49
N VAL A 140 14.96 -16.59 19.05
CA VAL A 140 14.31 -16.57 17.72
C VAL A 140 13.36 -15.37 17.62
N THR A 141 12.46 -15.18 18.59
CA THR A 141 11.54 -14.04 18.60
C THR A 141 12.28 -12.70 18.53
N LYS A 142 13.37 -12.55 19.28
CA LYS A 142 14.20 -11.35 19.23
C LYS A 142 14.86 -11.16 17.87
N ALA A 143 15.42 -12.21 17.27
CA ALA A 143 16.05 -12.15 15.95
C ALA A 143 15.06 -11.72 14.85
N TYR A 144 13.85 -12.28 14.86
CA TYR A 144 12.78 -11.88 13.94
C TYR A 144 12.31 -10.44 14.16
N LYS A 145 12.21 -9.99 15.42
CA LYS A 145 11.84 -8.60 15.74
C LYS A 145 12.88 -7.60 15.23
N VAL A 146 14.17 -7.90 15.40
CA VAL A 146 15.27 -7.06 14.88
C VAL A 146 15.19 -6.99 13.35
N GLN A 147 15.06 -8.14 12.70
CA GLN A 147 14.96 -8.22 11.24
C GLN A 147 13.76 -7.42 10.71
N PHE A 148 12.57 -7.63 11.28
CA PHE A 148 11.37 -6.85 10.92
C PHE A 148 11.56 -5.35 11.11
N THR A 149 12.23 -4.93 12.19
CA THR A 149 12.48 -3.49 12.45
C THR A 149 13.38 -2.88 11.39
N GLU A 150 14.45 -3.58 10.99
CA GLU A 150 15.35 -3.15 9.91
C GLU A 150 14.62 -3.11 8.57
N ASP A 151 13.86 -4.17 8.24
CA ASP A 151 13.15 -4.26 6.97
C ASP A 151 12.03 -3.20 6.86
N MET A 152 11.30 -2.95 7.95
CA MET A 152 10.29 -1.89 7.97
C MET A 152 10.90 -0.50 7.85
N LYS A 153 12.09 -0.28 8.40
CA LYS A 153 12.83 0.97 8.19
C LYS A 153 13.16 1.15 6.71
N ASP A 154 13.74 0.14 6.07
CA ASP A 154 14.09 0.19 4.64
C ASP A 154 12.85 0.41 3.76
N PHE A 155 11.74 -0.29 4.08
CA PHE A 155 10.45 -0.09 3.43
C PHE A 155 9.98 1.37 3.54
N LEU A 156 9.93 1.94 4.76
CA LEU A 156 9.44 3.29 4.99
C LEU A 156 10.35 4.36 4.35
N GLU A 157 11.67 4.18 4.39
CA GLU A 157 12.63 5.07 3.72
C GLU A 157 12.43 5.06 2.21
N ALA A 158 12.26 3.88 1.60
CA ALA A 158 11.97 3.77 0.17
C ALA A 158 10.64 4.43 -0.20
N ARG A 159 9.58 4.23 0.60
CA ARG A 159 8.26 4.87 0.37
C ARG A 159 8.33 6.38 0.54
N ALA A 160 9.11 6.88 1.49
CA ALA A 160 9.25 8.32 1.73
C ALA A 160 9.89 9.04 0.54
N GLU A 161 10.79 8.37 -0.18
CA GLU A 161 11.38 8.92 -1.41
C GLU A 161 10.40 8.92 -2.59
N GLU A 162 9.53 7.90 -2.68
CA GLU A 162 8.62 7.67 -3.82
C GLU A 162 7.31 8.47 -3.73
N ILE A 163 6.79 8.67 -2.52
CA ILE A 163 5.51 9.32 -2.27
C ILE A 163 5.68 10.84 -2.34
N VAL A 164 4.78 11.51 -3.06
CA VAL A 164 4.75 12.98 -3.19
C VAL A 164 4.46 13.64 -1.84
N GLN A 165 4.87 14.90 -1.69
CA GLN A 165 4.45 15.71 -0.55
C GLN A 165 2.91 15.78 -0.48
N GLY A 166 2.36 15.51 0.72
CA GLY A 166 0.90 15.42 0.93
C GLY A 166 0.26 14.09 0.52
N GLY A 167 1.04 13.16 -0.02
CA GLY A 167 0.61 11.79 -0.32
C GLY A 167 0.43 10.93 0.93
N LEU A 168 -0.12 9.73 0.74
CA LEU A 168 -0.43 8.78 1.83
C LEU A 168 0.20 7.41 1.60
N MET A 169 0.68 6.77 2.67
CA MET A 169 0.99 5.34 2.70
C MET A 169 -0.03 4.63 3.61
N ILE A 170 -0.79 3.72 3.04
CA ILE A 170 -1.82 2.94 3.74
C ILE A 170 -1.30 1.52 3.94
N VAL A 171 -1.24 1.06 5.20
CA VAL A 171 -0.68 -0.24 5.57
C VAL A 171 -1.75 -1.07 6.28
N LEU A 172 -2.15 -2.17 5.66
CA LEU A 172 -3.07 -3.15 6.25
C LEU A 172 -2.30 -4.43 6.58
N GLY A 173 -2.41 -4.93 7.80
CA GLY A 173 -1.72 -6.15 8.19
C GLY A 173 -2.28 -6.79 9.45
N GLN A 174 -1.71 -7.93 9.82
CA GLN A 174 -1.90 -8.50 11.16
C GLN A 174 -0.76 -8.01 12.03
N CYS A 175 -1.09 -7.40 13.16
CA CYS A 175 -0.12 -7.07 14.19
C CYS A 175 -0.62 -7.63 15.52
N LEU A 176 0.32 -7.94 16.41
CA LEU A 176 -0.01 -8.16 17.81
C LEU A 176 -0.12 -6.82 18.50
N SER A 177 -1.16 -6.65 19.32
CA SER A 177 -1.21 -5.53 20.25
C SER A 177 -0.02 -5.62 21.21
N ASP A 178 0.59 -4.48 21.51
CA ASP A 178 1.62 -4.40 22.55
C ASP A 178 1.08 -5.00 23.85
N ASP A 179 1.94 -5.76 24.53
CA ASP A 179 1.65 -6.43 25.81
C ASP A 179 0.57 -7.53 25.80
N VAL A 180 0.02 -7.91 24.64
CA VAL A 180 -0.93 -9.02 24.54
C VAL A 180 -0.26 -10.30 24.01
N PRO A 181 -0.24 -11.40 24.78
CA PRO A 181 0.29 -12.67 24.30
C PRO A 181 -0.49 -13.19 23.09
N MET A 182 0.19 -13.84 22.14
CA MET A 182 -0.45 -14.49 20.97
C MET A 182 -1.57 -15.47 21.38
N SER A 183 -1.42 -16.15 22.53
CA SER A 183 -2.44 -17.05 23.09
C SER A 183 -3.74 -16.36 23.49
N GLU A 184 -3.72 -15.03 23.65
CA GLU A 184 -4.84 -14.20 24.09
C GLU A 184 -5.42 -13.37 22.95
N THR A 185 -4.84 -13.44 21.74
CA THR A 185 -5.36 -12.74 20.55
C THR A 185 -6.15 -13.67 19.63
N TRP A 186 -7.40 -13.33 19.34
CA TRP A 186 -8.06 -13.77 18.10
C TRP A 186 -7.51 -12.88 16.98
N GLN A 187 -6.62 -13.42 16.12
CA GLN A 187 -5.85 -12.70 15.08
C GLN A 187 -6.40 -11.30 14.72
N GLY A 188 -5.91 -10.28 15.42
CA GLY A 188 -6.38 -8.90 15.27
C GLY A 188 -5.89 -8.30 13.96
N ILE A 189 -6.82 -7.82 13.14
CA ILE A 189 -6.48 -7.01 11.96
C ILE A 189 -6.06 -5.63 12.48
N VAL A 190 -4.85 -5.20 12.12
CA VAL A 190 -4.38 -3.84 12.40
C VAL A 190 -4.33 -3.07 11.09
N VAL A 191 -5.06 -1.96 11.08
CA VAL A 191 -5.00 -0.96 10.02
C VAL A 191 -4.16 0.19 10.54
N ASP A 192 -2.96 0.35 10.00
CA ASP A 192 -2.08 1.46 10.35
C ASP A 192 -1.89 2.40 9.14
N ILE A 193 -1.78 3.69 9.42
CA ILE A 193 -1.71 4.72 8.40
C ILE A 193 -0.52 5.60 8.71
N VAL A 194 0.50 5.50 7.86
CA VAL A 194 1.69 6.33 7.97
C VAL A 194 1.59 7.47 6.95
N THR A 195 1.44 8.70 7.45
CA THR A 195 1.61 9.88 6.62
C THR A 195 3.09 10.26 6.64
N LEU A 196 3.80 9.98 5.55
CA LEU A 196 5.20 10.36 5.42
C LEU A 196 5.25 11.87 5.09
N ARG A 197 5.67 12.68 6.06
CA ARG A 197 5.92 14.12 5.86
C ARG A 197 7.39 14.30 5.50
N SER A 198 7.65 14.69 4.25
CA SER A 198 8.96 15.23 3.83
C SER A 198 9.07 16.71 4.15
#